data_AF-A0A059W0K3-F1
#
_entry.id   AF-A0A059W0K3-F1
#
_cell.length_a   1.000
_cell.length_b   1.000
_cell.length_c   1.000
_cell.angle_alpha   90.00
_cell.angle_beta   90.00
_cell.angle_gamma   90.00
#
_symmetry.space_group_name_H-M   'P 1'
#
loop_
_entity.id
_entity.type
_entity.pdbx_description
1 polymer ?
#
loop_
_entity_poly.entity_id
_entity_poly.type
_entity_poly.pdbx_seq_one_letter_code
_entity_poly.pdbx_strand_id
1 'polypeptide(L)'
;MAANDRASSPGRSGGTSGTESLMRASLSAVAPGTALRDGLERILRGNTGGLIVLGFDKSVESMCTGGFVLDVEFTATRLRELCKLDGALVLDKDITKILRAGVQLVPDASIPTEETGTRHRTAQRVSIQTNFPVVSVSQSMRLIALYVDGERRVLEESAAILSRANQALATLERYKLRLDEVAGTLSALEIEDLVTVRDVSAVAQRLEMVRRIATEIAEYVVELGTDGRLLTLQLEELIAGVEPERELVARDYVPEPTAKRSRTVAEALADLDALSHPELLELPIVARALGYSGAPETLDSAVSPRGFRLLAKVPRLPGAVIDRLVDHFGGLQKLLAASVDDLQAVEGVGETRARSVREGLSRLAESSILERYV
;
A
#
# COMPACT_ATOMS: atom_id res chain seq x y z
N MET A 1 -41.39 6.12 41.95
CA MET A 1 -40.29 5.13 41.97
C MET A 1 -39.84 4.89 40.54
N ALA A 2 -38.56 5.15 40.28
CA ALA A 2 -37.74 4.77 39.12
C ALA A 2 -38.19 5.18 37.70
N ALA A 3 -37.49 6.21 37.21
CA ALA A 3 -37.26 6.50 35.79
C ALA A 3 -36.26 5.49 35.19
N ASN A 4 -36.36 5.24 33.88
CA ASN A 4 -35.21 4.84 33.08
C ASN A 4 -35.43 5.22 31.61
N ASP A 5 -35.16 6.48 31.30
CA ASP A 5 -34.84 6.95 29.95
C ASP A 5 -33.34 6.74 29.75
N ARG A 6 -32.95 5.88 28.78
CA ARG A 6 -31.59 5.83 28.25
C ARG A 6 -31.66 6.08 26.75
N ALA A 7 -31.53 7.35 26.40
CA ALA A 7 -31.12 7.79 25.09
C ALA A 7 -29.68 7.30 24.82
N SER A 8 -29.51 6.56 23.74
CA SER A 8 -28.23 6.23 23.14
C SER A 8 -27.68 7.45 22.39
N SER A 9 -26.51 7.92 22.82
CA SER A 9 -25.76 8.99 22.16
C SER A 9 -25.25 8.57 20.78
N PRO A 10 -25.16 9.47 19.80
CA PRO A 10 -24.65 9.18 18.46
C PRO A 10 -23.11 9.16 18.45
N GLY A 11 -22.56 8.20 17.70
CA GLY A 11 -21.13 7.93 17.58
C GLY A 11 -20.34 9.06 16.90
N ARG A 12 -19.12 9.27 17.40
CA ARG A 12 -18.07 10.09 16.79
C ARG A 12 -17.48 9.35 15.59
N SER A 13 -17.66 9.86 14.37
CA SER A 13 -17.03 9.33 13.15
C SER A 13 -16.22 10.38 12.36
N GLY A 14 -15.75 11.46 13.02
CA GLY A 14 -15.06 12.57 12.36
C GLY A 14 -13.58 12.79 12.71
N GLY A 15 -12.96 11.97 13.58
CA GLY A 15 -11.61 12.23 14.11
C GLY A 15 -10.47 11.40 13.50
N THR A 16 -10.76 10.28 12.84
CA THR A 16 -9.76 9.25 12.53
C THR A 16 -8.79 9.66 11.42
N SER A 17 -9.24 10.41 10.40
CA SER A 17 -8.39 10.75 9.24
C SER A 17 -7.30 11.78 9.55
N GLY A 18 -7.55 12.69 10.50
CA GLY A 18 -6.60 13.72 10.91
C GLY A 18 -5.44 13.16 11.73
N THR A 19 -5.76 12.31 12.72
CA THR A 19 -4.75 11.66 13.56
C THR A 19 -3.90 10.69 12.75
N GLU A 20 -4.49 9.92 11.83
CA GLU A 20 -3.76 9.01 10.95
C GLU A 20 -2.80 9.76 10.00
N SER A 21 -3.25 10.89 9.43
CA SER A 21 -2.40 11.76 8.63
C SER A 21 -1.25 12.37 9.45
N LEU A 22 -1.50 12.79 10.69
CA LEU A 22 -0.48 13.34 11.58
C LEU A 22 0.53 12.25 11.99
N MET A 23 0.05 11.05 12.30
CA MET A 23 0.91 9.90 12.62
C MET A 23 1.84 9.59 11.45
N ARG A 24 1.30 9.51 10.22
CA ARG A 24 2.09 9.25 9.01
C ARG A 24 3.16 10.32 8.76
N ALA A 25 2.79 11.59 8.89
CA ALA A 25 3.73 12.70 8.77
C ALA A 25 4.83 12.65 9.86
N SER A 26 4.45 12.29 11.08
CA SER A 26 5.37 12.18 12.23
C SER A 26 6.35 11.01 12.06
N LEU A 27 5.88 9.85 11.58
CA LEU A 27 6.72 8.70 11.26
C LEU A 27 7.73 9.05 10.16
N SER A 28 7.29 9.77 9.12
CA SER A 28 8.19 10.25 8.06
C SER A 28 9.27 11.19 8.60
N ALA A 29 8.93 12.08 9.54
CA ALA A 29 9.88 13.01 10.17
C ALA A 29 10.95 12.30 11.03
N VAL A 30 10.66 11.10 11.55
CA VAL A 30 11.59 10.29 12.36
C VAL A 30 12.11 9.06 11.62
N ALA A 31 11.88 8.96 10.31
CA ALA A 31 12.34 7.85 9.48
C ALA A 31 13.87 7.89 9.25
N PRO A 32 14.53 6.74 8.99
CA PRO A 32 15.94 6.69 8.64
C PRO A 32 16.29 7.58 7.44
N GLY A 33 17.46 8.21 7.52
CA GLY A 33 17.91 9.23 6.57
C GLY A 33 17.57 10.67 6.96
N THR A 34 16.62 10.89 7.86
CA THR A 34 16.33 12.24 8.37
C THR A 34 17.38 12.68 9.39
N ALA A 35 17.65 13.98 9.45
CA ALA A 35 18.55 14.54 10.45
C ALA A 35 18.01 14.35 11.88
N LEU A 36 16.69 14.30 12.06
CA LEU A 36 16.06 13.98 13.34
C LEU A 36 16.35 12.55 13.76
N ARG A 37 16.15 11.57 12.87
CA ARG A 37 16.46 10.17 13.16
C ARG A 37 17.94 9.95 13.49
N ASP A 38 18.86 10.54 12.73
CA ASP A 38 20.31 10.49 13.05
C ASP A 38 20.58 11.04 14.45
N GLY A 39 19.97 12.18 14.80
CA GLY A 39 20.07 12.76 16.14
C GLY A 39 19.56 11.82 17.25
N LEU A 40 18.38 11.21 17.04
CA LEU A 40 17.78 10.26 17.99
C LEU A 40 18.64 8.99 18.17
N GLU A 41 19.17 8.44 17.08
CA GLU A 41 20.07 7.28 17.15
C GLU A 41 21.38 7.61 17.86
N ARG A 42 21.94 8.81 17.65
CA ARG A 42 23.12 9.27 18.40
C ARG A 42 22.83 9.38 19.90
N ILE A 43 21.64 9.83 20.29
CA ILE A 43 21.24 9.92 21.71
C ILE A 43 21.21 8.51 22.31
N LEU A 44 20.61 7.58 21.58
CA LEU A 44 20.50 6.17 21.99
C LEU A 44 21.87 5.49 22.11
N ARG A 45 22.71 5.56 21.07
CA ARG A 45 24.08 5.02 21.05
C ARG A 45 24.97 5.67 22.09
N GLY A 46 24.70 6.94 22.40
CA GLY A 46 25.35 7.70 23.45
C GLY A 46 24.94 7.34 24.87
N ASN A 47 24.06 6.34 25.05
CA ASN A 47 23.46 5.95 26.32
C ASN A 47 22.89 7.16 27.09
N THR A 48 22.21 8.06 26.39
CA THR A 48 21.52 9.21 26.98
C THR A 48 20.02 9.08 26.77
N GLY A 49 19.25 9.68 27.67
CA GLY A 49 17.81 9.84 27.49
C GLY A 49 17.47 11.10 26.70
N GLY A 50 16.23 11.20 26.25
CA GLY A 50 15.73 12.44 25.64
C GLY A 50 14.21 12.48 25.63
N LEU A 51 13.65 13.67 25.81
CA LEU A 51 12.23 13.95 25.61
C LEU A 51 12.14 15.15 24.67
N ILE A 52 11.56 14.98 23.50
CA ILE A 52 11.58 15.97 22.41
C ILE A 52 10.16 16.22 21.94
N VAL A 53 9.70 17.47 21.99
CA VAL A 53 8.40 17.89 21.45
C VAL A 53 8.61 18.45 20.04
N LEU A 54 7.84 17.97 19.06
CA LEU A 54 7.94 18.36 17.65
C LEU A 54 6.86 19.41 17.33
N GLY A 55 7.10 20.64 17.78
CA GLY A 55 6.16 21.73 17.64
C GLY A 55 6.12 22.63 18.87
N PHE A 56 5.78 23.89 18.64
CA PHE A 56 5.72 24.89 19.68
C PHE A 56 4.56 25.84 19.44
N ASP A 57 3.73 25.99 20.45
CA ASP A 57 2.64 26.95 20.51
C ASP A 57 2.47 27.45 21.95
N LYS A 58 1.43 28.24 22.21
CA LYS A 58 1.12 28.74 23.56
C LYS A 58 0.83 27.62 24.56
N SER A 59 0.27 26.49 24.09
CA SER A 59 -0.01 25.33 24.93
C SER A 59 1.30 24.70 25.43
N VAL A 60 2.24 24.40 24.52
CA VAL A 60 3.57 23.89 24.87
C VAL A 60 4.32 24.89 25.76
N GLU A 61 4.29 26.17 25.41
CA GLU A 61 4.95 27.23 26.19
C GLU A 61 4.46 27.29 27.64
N SER A 62 3.14 27.22 27.84
CA SER A 62 2.54 27.28 29.18
C SER A 62 2.90 26.09 30.08
N MET A 63 3.30 24.96 29.49
CA MET A 63 3.72 23.75 30.21
C MET A 63 5.23 23.69 30.46
N CYS A 64 6.02 24.54 29.79
CA CYS A 64 7.46 24.59 29.99
C CYS A 64 7.81 25.36 31.26
N THR A 65 8.56 24.74 32.16
CA THR A 65 9.16 25.40 33.32
C THR A 65 10.69 25.23 33.33
N GLY A 66 11.41 26.28 33.75
CA GLY A 66 12.87 26.29 33.73
C GLY A 66 13.48 26.19 32.33
N GLY A 67 14.70 25.65 32.26
CA GLY A 67 15.45 25.45 31.02
C GLY A 67 15.92 26.75 30.35
N PHE A 68 16.31 26.62 29.09
CA PHE A 68 16.84 27.72 28.27
C PHE A 68 15.92 27.97 27.08
N VAL A 69 15.60 29.25 26.85
CA VAL A 69 15.04 29.71 25.57
C VAL A 69 16.18 29.80 24.58
N LEU A 70 16.05 29.05 23.50
CA LEU A 70 16.98 29.00 22.39
C LEU A 70 16.27 29.49 21.12
N ASP A 71 17.06 29.75 20.09
CA ASP A 71 16.56 29.95 18.73
C ASP A 71 17.71 29.59 17.78
N VAL A 72 18.08 28.31 17.77
CA VAL A 72 19.25 27.82 17.02
C VAL A 72 18.82 26.81 15.97
N GLU A 73 19.51 26.80 14.83
CA GLU A 73 19.20 25.84 13.77
C GLU A 73 19.38 24.41 14.27
N PHE A 74 18.52 23.53 13.77
CA PHE A 74 18.55 22.12 14.08
C PHE A 74 19.74 21.43 13.38
N THR A 75 20.49 20.63 14.15
CA THR A 75 21.38 19.61 13.60
C THR A 75 21.34 18.38 14.50
N ALA A 76 21.56 17.19 13.92
CA ALA A 76 21.64 15.93 14.69
C ALA A 76 22.65 16.02 15.85
N THR A 77 23.79 16.68 15.61
CA THR A 77 24.83 16.91 16.62
C THR A 77 24.34 17.84 17.74
N ARG A 78 23.70 18.97 17.41
CA ARG A 78 23.15 19.88 18.43
C ARG A 78 22.07 19.20 19.27
N LEU A 79 21.17 18.44 18.64
CA LEU A 79 20.16 17.66 19.34
C LEU A 79 20.82 16.70 20.35
N ARG A 80 21.81 15.93 19.89
CA ARG A 80 22.55 14.99 20.73
C ARG A 80 23.23 15.65 21.93
N GLU A 81 23.88 16.78 21.72
CA GLU A 81 24.60 17.50 22.77
C GLU A 81 23.64 18.11 23.81
N LEU A 82 22.54 18.72 23.35
CA LEU A 82 21.54 19.31 24.23
C LEU A 82 20.77 18.26 25.04
N CYS A 83 20.56 17.05 24.50
CA CYS A 83 19.98 15.93 25.26
C CYS A 83 20.90 15.38 26.37
N LYS A 84 22.12 15.90 26.55
CA LYS A 84 22.91 15.65 27.77
C LYS A 84 22.39 16.42 28.97
N LEU A 85 21.62 17.49 28.74
CA LEU A 85 20.90 18.20 29.78
C LEU A 85 19.70 17.37 30.24
N ASP A 86 19.37 17.45 31.52
CA ASP A 86 18.14 16.87 32.04
C ASP A 86 16.92 17.69 31.59
N GLY A 87 15.80 17.00 31.34
CA GLY A 87 14.54 17.61 30.90
C GLY A 87 14.21 17.32 29.45
N ALA A 88 13.45 18.22 28.84
CA ALA A 88 12.94 18.12 27.48
C ALA A 88 13.55 19.17 26.57
N LEU A 89 13.50 18.88 25.27
CA LEU A 89 13.78 19.81 24.19
C LEU A 89 12.49 20.09 23.43
N VAL A 90 12.38 21.28 22.87
CA VAL A 90 11.26 21.66 22.01
C VAL A 90 11.80 22.14 20.67
N LEU A 91 11.33 21.52 19.60
CA LEU A 91 11.62 21.90 18.22
C LEU A 91 10.47 22.72 17.64
N ASP A 92 10.74 23.47 16.59
CA ASP A 92 9.68 24.02 15.75
C ASP A 92 8.95 22.91 14.98
N LYS A 93 7.81 23.26 14.38
CA LYS A 93 6.97 22.30 13.64
C LYS A 93 7.69 21.70 12.43
N ASP A 94 8.53 22.48 11.78
CA ASP A 94 9.24 22.08 10.56
C ASP A 94 10.61 21.42 10.85
N ILE A 95 10.97 21.26 12.13
CA ILE A 95 12.21 20.61 12.59
C ILE A 95 13.45 21.32 12.01
N THR A 96 13.36 22.64 11.85
CA THR A 96 14.44 23.49 11.38
C THR A 96 15.20 24.13 12.52
N LYS A 97 14.60 24.21 13.72
CA LYS A 97 15.16 24.90 14.87
C LYS A 97 14.89 24.20 16.21
N ILE A 98 15.83 24.37 17.13
CA ILE A 98 15.68 24.01 18.55
C ILE A 98 15.32 25.29 19.30
N LEU A 99 14.09 25.33 19.82
CA LEU A 99 13.50 26.53 20.45
C LEU A 99 13.71 26.53 21.97
N ARG A 100 13.75 25.36 22.61
CA ARG A 100 13.98 25.24 24.05
C ARG A 100 14.79 24.00 24.37
N ALA A 101 15.60 24.06 25.42
CA ALA A 101 16.36 22.90 25.92
C ALA A 101 16.41 22.87 27.44
N GLY A 102 16.45 21.66 28.01
CA GLY A 102 16.48 21.44 29.46
C GLY A 102 15.24 21.93 30.18
N VAL A 103 14.09 22.00 29.49
CA VAL A 103 12.82 22.43 30.10
C VAL A 103 12.15 21.27 30.81
N GLN A 104 11.52 21.52 31.94
CA GLN A 104 10.60 20.57 32.55
C GLN A 104 9.21 20.76 31.95
N LEU A 105 8.62 19.69 31.41
CA LEU A 105 7.25 19.71 30.90
C LEU A 105 6.29 19.29 32.02
N VAL A 106 5.29 20.12 32.28
CA VAL A 106 4.29 19.90 33.34
C VAL A 106 2.89 19.80 32.70
N PRO A 107 2.55 18.68 32.04
CA PRO A 107 1.21 18.48 31.48
C PRO A 107 0.18 18.24 32.59
N ASP A 108 -1.10 18.36 32.25
CA ASP A 108 -2.21 18.12 33.16
C ASP A 108 -2.15 16.68 33.72
N ALA A 109 -2.09 16.60 35.05
CA ALA A 109 -1.99 15.33 35.77
C ALA A 109 -3.29 14.50 35.70
N SER A 110 -4.42 15.12 35.36
CA SER A 110 -5.72 14.45 35.19
C SER A 110 -5.80 13.61 33.92
N ILE A 111 -4.92 13.85 32.92
CA ILE A 111 -4.87 13.08 31.69
C ILE A 111 -4.43 11.64 32.02
N PRO A 112 -5.26 10.62 31.68
CA PRO A 112 -4.94 9.23 31.94
C PRO A 112 -3.71 8.81 31.13
N THR A 113 -2.92 7.90 31.68
CA THR A 113 -1.73 7.35 31.02
C THR A 113 -1.52 5.92 31.49
N GLU A 114 -1.24 5.04 30.54
CA GLU A 114 -0.92 3.63 30.80
C GLU A 114 0.59 3.39 30.77
N GLU A 115 1.38 4.42 30.43
CA GLU A 115 2.83 4.35 30.35
C GLU A 115 3.48 4.25 31.73
N THR A 116 4.61 3.56 31.78
CA THR A 116 5.43 3.44 32.99
C THR A 116 6.69 4.31 32.87
N GLY A 117 7.07 4.97 33.96
CA GLY A 117 8.19 5.90 33.99
C GLY A 117 7.79 7.36 33.68
N THR A 118 8.43 8.29 34.38
CA THR A 118 8.06 9.72 34.35
C THR A 118 8.17 10.33 32.95
N ARG A 119 9.19 9.95 32.18
CA ARG A 119 9.41 10.46 30.81
C ARG A 119 8.33 10.00 29.83
N HIS A 120 8.00 8.72 29.83
CA HIS A 120 6.99 8.14 28.93
C HIS A 120 5.58 8.66 29.26
N ARG A 121 5.24 8.75 30.55
CA ARG A 121 3.99 9.37 31.01
C ARG A 121 3.88 10.84 30.59
N THR A 122 4.98 11.59 30.70
CA THR A 122 5.02 12.99 30.25
C THR A 122 4.86 13.08 28.74
N ALA A 123 5.55 12.22 27.97
CA ALA A 123 5.44 12.18 26.52
C ALA A 123 3.99 11.95 26.04
N GLN A 124 3.34 10.93 26.60
CA GLN A 124 1.95 10.60 26.26
C GLN A 124 1.02 11.76 26.59
N ARG A 125 1.09 12.30 27.81
CA ARG A 125 0.21 13.40 28.25
C ARG A 125 0.42 14.68 27.45
N VAL A 126 1.67 15.04 27.16
CA VAL A 126 1.98 16.21 26.32
C VAL A 126 1.40 15.99 24.92
N SER A 127 1.57 14.81 24.31
CA SER A 127 1.02 14.54 22.98
C SER A 127 -0.51 14.66 22.91
N ILE A 128 -1.22 14.22 23.97
CA ILE A 128 -2.69 14.35 24.08
C ILE A 128 -3.08 15.83 24.27
N GLN A 129 -2.38 16.53 25.17
CA GLN A 129 -2.77 17.89 25.56
C GLN A 129 -2.48 18.94 24.48
N THR A 130 -1.43 18.75 23.68
CA THR A 130 -0.99 19.73 22.68
C THR A 130 -1.30 19.32 21.25
N ASN A 131 -1.64 18.06 21.03
CA ASN A 131 -1.76 17.47 19.70
C ASN A 131 -0.46 17.60 18.87
N PHE A 132 0.70 17.80 19.52
CA PHE A 132 2.00 17.72 18.87
C PHE A 132 2.64 16.36 19.08
N PRO A 133 3.38 15.85 18.08
CA PRO A 133 4.16 14.63 18.25
C PRO A 133 5.24 14.81 19.31
N VAL A 134 5.42 13.78 20.15
CA VAL A 134 6.46 13.77 21.20
C VAL A 134 7.31 12.52 21.06
N VAL A 135 8.63 12.69 21.04
CA VAL A 135 9.59 11.59 20.97
C VAL A 135 10.24 11.38 22.33
N SER A 136 10.24 10.14 22.80
CA SER A 136 10.98 9.71 24.00
C SER A 136 12.10 8.77 23.58
N VAL A 137 13.32 9.05 24.04
CA VAL A 137 14.47 8.15 23.95
C VAL A 137 14.75 7.58 25.33
N SER A 138 14.66 6.25 25.44
CA SER A 138 14.86 5.51 26.68
C SER A 138 16.25 4.87 26.69
N GLN A 139 17.11 5.36 27.59
CA GLN A 139 18.45 4.81 27.79
C GLN A 139 18.39 3.36 28.32
N SER A 140 17.53 3.09 29.32
CA SER A 140 17.46 1.79 29.98
C SER A 140 16.88 0.71 29.08
N MET A 141 15.85 1.04 28.30
CA MET A 141 15.20 0.11 27.38
C MET A 141 15.83 0.07 25.99
N ARG A 142 16.79 0.96 25.72
CA ARG A 142 17.41 1.15 24.40
C ARG A 142 16.39 1.22 23.26
N LEU A 143 15.35 2.02 23.44
CA LEU A 143 14.34 2.25 22.41
C LEU A 143 14.02 3.73 22.22
N ILE A 144 13.50 4.04 21.04
CA ILE A 144 12.91 5.33 20.70
C ILE A 144 11.41 5.10 20.54
N ALA A 145 10.59 5.94 21.17
CA ALA A 145 9.14 5.88 21.07
C ALA A 145 8.59 7.24 20.63
N LEU A 146 7.71 7.22 19.63
CA LEU A 146 6.94 8.35 19.15
C LEU A 146 5.53 8.27 19.77
N TYR A 147 5.03 9.41 20.25
CA TYR A 147 3.68 9.57 20.78
C TYR A 147 2.94 10.60 19.93
N VAL A 148 1.79 10.23 19.38
CA VAL A 148 0.90 11.11 18.60
C VAL A 148 -0.51 10.89 19.13
N ASP A 149 -1.15 11.95 19.63
CA ASP A 149 -2.51 11.88 20.20
C ASP A 149 -2.66 10.76 21.25
N GLY A 150 -1.61 10.53 22.06
CA GLY A 150 -1.57 9.49 23.07
C GLY A 150 -1.26 8.07 22.56
N GLU A 151 -1.32 7.82 21.25
CA GLU A 151 -0.90 6.55 20.65
C GLU A 151 0.63 6.45 20.64
N ARG A 152 1.15 5.33 21.15
CA ARG A 152 2.59 5.06 21.20
C ARG A 152 3.02 4.16 20.04
N ARG A 153 4.05 4.58 19.30
CA ARG A 153 4.76 3.79 18.31
C ARG A 153 6.24 3.67 18.68
N VAL A 154 6.72 2.44 18.88
CA VAL A 154 8.15 2.20 19.07
C VAL A 154 8.82 2.20 17.71
N LEU A 155 9.86 3.01 17.54
CA LEU A 155 10.61 3.04 16.29
C LEU A 155 11.62 1.89 16.31
N GLU A 156 11.51 0.99 15.35
CA GLU A 156 12.42 -0.13 15.22
C GLU A 156 13.76 0.30 14.59
N GLU A 157 14.76 -0.57 14.72
CA GLU A 157 16.05 -0.38 14.05
C GLU A 157 15.94 -0.78 12.57
N SER A 158 16.59 -0.04 11.68
CA SER A 158 16.55 -0.31 10.24
C SER A 158 16.90 -1.77 9.89
N ALA A 159 17.85 -2.38 10.60
CA ALA A 159 18.24 -3.78 10.37
C ALA A 159 17.11 -4.78 10.64
N ALA A 160 16.29 -4.56 11.66
CA ALA A 160 15.15 -5.41 11.99
C ALA A 160 14.05 -5.29 10.93
N ILE A 161 13.73 -4.05 10.53
CA ILE A 161 12.73 -3.77 9.49
C ILE A 161 13.20 -4.36 8.14
N LEU A 162 14.46 -4.14 7.75
CA LEU A 162 15.06 -4.72 6.54
C LEU A 162 14.99 -6.25 6.51
N SER A 163 15.25 -6.91 7.65
CA SER A 163 15.18 -8.37 7.74
C SER A 163 13.78 -8.90 7.43
N ARG A 164 12.73 -8.29 8.00
CA ARG A 164 11.33 -8.66 7.71
C ARG A 164 10.94 -8.33 6.28
N ALA A 165 11.33 -7.15 5.79
CA ALA A 165 11.03 -6.72 4.44
C ALA A 165 11.64 -7.64 3.38
N ASN A 166 12.87 -8.11 3.59
CA ASN A 166 13.52 -9.09 2.69
C ASN A 166 12.80 -10.45 2.71
N GLN A 167 12.25 -10.89 3.85
CA GLN A 167 11.45 -12.11 3.92
C GLN A 167 10.12 -11.97 3.16
N ALA A 168 9.47 -10.81 3.28
CA ALA A 168 8.27 -10.50 2.52
C ALA A 168 8.56 -10.42 1.02
N LEU A 169 9.67 -9.77 0.62
CA LEU A 169 10.12 -9.67 -0.77
C LEU A 169 10.37 -11.05 -1.39
N ALA A 170 11.09 -11.94 -0.70
CA ALA A 170 11.31 -13.31 -1.17
C ALA A 170 9.98 -14.09 -1.32
N THR A 171 8.95 -13.74 -0.54
CA THR A 171 7.61 -14.31 -0.69
C THR A 171 6.88 -13.73 -1.89
N LEU A 172 7.00 -12.42 -2.13
CA LEU A 172 6.49 -11.74 -3.30
C LEU A 172 7.08 -12.35 -4.59
N GLU A 173 8.39 -12.58 -4.64
CA GLU A 173 9.07 -13.24 -5.78
C GLU A 173 8.44 -14.60 -6.10
N ARG A 174 8.23 -15.45 -5.10
CA ARG A 174 7.57 -16.75 -5.30
C ARG A 174 6.14 -16.61 -5.81
N TYR A 175 5.40 -15.63 -5.33
CA TYR A 175 4.03 -15.38 -5.78
C TYR A 175 4.00 -14.81 -7.20
N LYS A 176 4.95 -13.96 -7.55
CA LYS A 176 5.10 -13.40 -8.90
C LYS A 176 5.45 -14.48 -9.91
N LEU A 177 6.39 -15.37 -9.59
CA LEU A 177 6.70 -16.54 -10.44
C LEU A 177 5.45 -17.40 -10.66
N ARG A 178 4.70 -17.68 -9.59
CA ARG A 178 3.47 -18.46 -9.72
C ARG A 178 2.38 -17.73 -10.51
N LEU A 179 2.28 -16.40 -10.38
CA LEU A 179 1.39 -15.57 -11.19
C LEU A 179 1.75 -15.69 -12.67
N ASP A 180 3.03 -15.59 -13.02
CA ASP A 180 3.49 -15.68 -14.40
C ASP A 180 3.18 -17.04 -15.02
N GLU A 181 3.37 -18.14 -14.26
CA GLU A 181 2.98 -19.49 -14.68
C GLU A 181 1.47 -19.61 -14.99
N VAL A 182 0.61 -19.14 -14.08
CA VAL A 182 -0.84 -19.26 -14.26
C VAL A 182 -1.36 -18.31 -15.35
N ALA A 183 -0.77 -17.12 -15.49
CA ALA A 183 -1.12 -16.16 -16.55
C ALA A 183 -0.68 -16.66 -17.94
N GLY A 184 0.48 -17.32 -18.02
CA GLY A 184 0.93 -18.03 -19.22
C GLY A 184 -0.04 -19.15 -19.61
N THR A 185 -0.42 -19.98 -18.64
CA THR A 185 -1.41 -21.06 -18.85
C THR A 185 -2.76 -20.51 -19.31
N LEU A 186 -3.25 -19.45 -18.67
CA LEU A 186 -4.50 -18.81 -19.08
C LEU A 186 -4.39 -18.25 -20.51
N SER A 187 -3.26 -17.65 -20.88
CA SER A 187 -3.03 -17.16 -22.25
C SER A 187 -3.09 -18.28 -23.30
N ALA A 188 -2.58 -19.48 -22.98
CA ALA A 188 -2.68 -20.63 -23.86
C ALA A 188 -4.13 -21.13 -24.02
N LEU A 189 -4.86 -21.24 -22.91
CA LEU A 189 -6.26 -21.63 -22.91
C LEU A 189 -7.15 -20.61 -23.67
N GLU A 190 -6.81 -19.32 -23.59
CA GLU A 190 -7.49 -18.27 -24.36
C GLU A 190 -7.39 -18.47 -25.86
N ILE A 191 -6.20 -18.84 -26.34
CA ILE A 191 -5.96 -19.08 -27.77
C ILE A 191 -6.67 -20.36 -28.23
N GLU A 192 -6.67 -21.41 -27.40
CA GLU A 192 -7.34 -22.69 -27.70
C GLU A 192 -8.87 -22.65 -27.50
N ASP A 193 -9.43 -21.55 -26.98
CA ASP A 193 -10.85 -21.39 -26.60
C ASP A 193 -11.34 -22.41 -25.55
N LEU A 194 -10.46 -22.73 -24.58
CA LEU A 194 -10.70 -23.74 -23.54
C LEU A 194 -10.73 -23.16 -22.13
N VAL A 195 -10.92 -21.85 -21.98
CA VAL A 195 -10.88 -21.19 -20.67
C VAL A 195 -12.10 -21.55 -19.84
N THR A 196 -11.86 -21.83 -18.56
CA THR A 196 -12.92 -21.98 -17.55
C THR A 196 -12.88 -20.86 -16.52
N VAL A 197 -13.98 -20.68 -15.78
CA VAL A 197 -14.05 -19.72 -14.66
C VAL A 197 -12.95 -20.00 -13.62
N ARG A 198 -12.57 -21.28 -13.43
CA ARG A 198 -11.48 -21.69 -12.55
C ARG A 198 -10.15 -21.05 -12.94
N ASP A 199 -9.81 -21.07 -14.23
CA ASP A 199 -8.54 -20.56 -14.72
C ASP A 199 -8.44 -19.04 -14.51
N VAL A 200 -9.53 -18.32 -14.83
CA VAL A 200 -9.64 -16.87 -14.60
C VAL A 200 -9.55 -16.54 -13.11
N SER A 201 -10.28 -17.29 -12.28
CA SER A 201 -10.29 -17.07 -10.83
C SER A 201 -8.92 -17.35 -10.21
N ALA A 202 -8.17 -18.33 -10.73
CA ALA A 202 -6.81 -18.62 -10.28
C ALA A 202 -5.84 -17.48 -10.60
N VAL A 203 -5.92 -16.87 -11.80
CA VAL A 203 -5.11 -15.70 -12.15
C VAL A 203 -5.49 -14.49 -11.29
N ALA A 204 -6.79 -14.19 -11.16
CA ALA A 204 -7.27 -13.10 -10.31
C ALA A 204 -6.84 -13.27 -8.84
N GLN A 205 -6.94 -14.48 -8.30
CA GLN A 205 -6.46 -14.81 -6.96
C GLN A 205 -4.96 -14.47 -6.80
N ARG A 206 -4.13 -14.90 -7.76
CA ARG A 206 -2.67 -14.67 -7.68
C ARG A 206 -2.31 -13.20 -7.81
N LEU A 207 -3.00 -12.46 -8.67
CA LEU A 207 -2.85 -11.00 -8.77
C LEU A 207 -3.12 -10.32 -7.42
N GLU A 208 -4.21 -10.68 -6.75
CA GLU A 208 -4.54 -10.11 -5.43
C GLU A 208 -3.53 -10.50 -4.35
N MET A 209 -3.04 -11.73 -4.36
CA MET A 209 -1.99 -12.17 -3.42
C MET A 209 -0.69 -11.36 -3.60
N VAL A 210 -0.27 -11.12 -4.85
CA VAL A 210 0.92 -10.30 -5.17
C VAL A 210 0.72 -8.86 -4.70
N ARG A 211 -0.43 -8.24 -5.00
CA ARG A 211 -0.73 -6.85 -4.60
C ARG A 211 -0.76 -6.64 -3.09
N ARG A 212 -1.32 -7.58 -2.33
CA ARG A 212 -1.41 -7.49 -0.87
C ARG A 212 -0.03 -7.56 -0.21
N ILE A 213 0.82 -8.48 -0.65
CA ILE A 213 2.20 -8.56 -0.14
C ILE A 213 2.99 -7.31 -0.55
N ALA A 214 2.81 -6.83 -1.77
CA ALA A 214 3.46 -5.58 -2.21
C ALA A 214 3.06 -4.38 -1.35
N THR A 215 1.78 -4.30 -0.95
CA THR A 215 1.29 -3.25 -0.05
C THR A 215 1.95 -3.35 1.33
N GLU A 216 2.08 -4.55 1.89
CA GLU A 216 2.79 -4.77 3.15
C GLU A 216 4.28 -4.36 3.04
N ILE A 217 4.95 -4.69 1.93
CA ILE A 217 6.35 -4.29 1.71
C ILE A 217 6.48 -2.77 1.57
N ALA A 218 5.51 -2.10 0.95
CA ALA A 218 5.50 -0.65 0.83
C ALA A 218 5.44 0.03 2.21
N GLU A 219 4.77 -0.56 3.21
CA GLU A 219 4.80 -0.05 4.58
C GLU A 219 6.22 -0.13 5.18
N TYR A 220 6.93 -1.24 5.01
CA TYR A 220 8.33 -1.34 5.44
C TYR A 220 9.24 -0.33 4.73
N VAL A 221 9.02 -0.06 3.43
CA VAL A 221 9.78 0.96 2.68
C VAL A 221 9.58 2.35 3.28
N VAL A 222 8.34 2.71 3.62
CA VAL A 222 8.04 4.01 4.25
C VAL A 222 8.75 4.11 5.60
N GLU A 223 8.72 3.06 6.42
CA GLU A 223 9.40 3.05 7.71
C GLU A 223 10.93 3.11 7.59
N LEU A 224 11.50 2.52 6.53
CA LEU A 224 12.95 2.51 6.28
C LEU A 224 13.48 3.82 5.70
N GLY A 225 12.63 4.69 5.15
CA GLY A 225 13.06 5.95 4.55
C GLY A 225 14.18 5.73 3.53
N THR A 226 15.33 6.40 3.72
CA THR A 226 16.47 6.27 2.78
C THR A 226 17.11 4.89 2.78
N ASP A 227 17.04 4.16 3.89
CA ASP A 227 17.63 2.82 4.01
C ASP A 227 16.88 1.80 3.14
N GLY A 228 15.63 2.11 2.77
CA GLY A 228 14.76 1.27 1.94
C GLY A 228 14.94 1.46 0.44
N ARG A 229 15.92 2.26 -0.02
CA ARG A 229 16.07 2.59 -1.45
C ARG A 229 16.20 1.36 -2.36
N LEU A 230 17.03 0.39 -1.98
CA LEU A 230 17.22 -0.83 -2.80
C LEU A 230 15.96 -1.70 -2.80
N LEU A 231 15.31 -1.83 -1.64
CA LEU A 231 14.05 -2.54 -1.49
C LEU A 231 12.94 -1.92 -2.36
N THR A 232 12.90 -0.59 -2.46
CA THR A 232 11.95 0.13 -3.31
C THR A 232 12.11 -0.25 -4.78
N LEU A 233 13.35 -0.24 -5.29
CA LEU A 233 13.64 -0.60 -6.68
C LEU A 233 13.25 -2.05 -6.99
N GLN A 234 13.54 -2.97 -6.06
CA GLN A 234 13.16 -4.38 -6.22
C GLN A 234 11.65 -4.58 -6.19
N LEU A 235 10.95 -3.88 -5.29
CA LEU A 235 9.50 -3.92 -5.22
C LEU A 235 8.87 -3.40 -6.52
N GLU A 236 9.32 -2.24 -7.01
CA GLU A 236 8.84 -1.63 -8.26
C GLU A 236 9.01 -2.57 -9.46
N GLU A 237 10.15 -3.25 -9.56
CA GLU A 237 10.42 -4.24 -10.60
C GLU A 237 9.45 -5.44 -10.52
N LEU A 238 9.21 -5.98 -9.32
CA LEU A 238 8.35 -7.15 -9.14
C LEU A 238 6.87 -6.87 -9.39
N ILE A 239 6.39 -5.67 -9.08
CA ILE A 239 4.98 -5.29 -9.26
C ILE A 239 4.70 -4.69 -10.64
N ALA A 240 5.74 -4.48 -11.45
CA ALA A 240 5.59 -3.94 -12.80
C ALA A 240 4.61 -4.81 -13.61
N GLY A 241 3.59 -4.17 -14.17
CA GLY A 241 2.57 -4.83 -14.99
C GLY A 241 1.46 -5.57 -14.22
N VAL A 242 1.55 -5.70 -12.90
CA VAL A 242 0.54 -6.42 -12.09
C VAL A 242 -0.82 -5.71 -12.10
N GLU A 243 -0.87 -4.41 -11.85
CA GLU A 243 -2.15 -3.66 -11.85
C GLU A 243 -2.80 -3.60 -13.25
N PRO A 244 -2.06 -3.29 -14.34
CA PRO A 244 -2.62 -3.38 -15.70
C PRO A 244 -3.15 -4.77 -16.04
N GLU A 245 -2.42 -5.84 -15.71
CA GLU A 245 -2.85 -7.22 -15.95
C GLU A 245 -4.15 -7.54 -15.20
N ARG A 246 -4.26 -7.09 -13.95
CA ARG A 246 -5.48 -7.23 -13.15
C ARG A 246 -6.68 -6.56 -13.78
N GLU A 247 -6.52 -5.34 -14.27
CA GLU A 247 -7.59 -4.65 -14.98
C GLU A 247 -7.98 -5.39 -16.27
N LEU A 248 -7.00 -5.83 -17.06
CA LEU A 248 -7.25 -6.55 -18.32
C LEU A 248 -7.98 -7.88 -18.12
N VAL A 249 -7.60 -8.66 -17.10
CA VAL A 249 -8.31 -9.89 -16.71
C VAL A 249 -9.77 -9.58 -16.37
N ALA A 250 -10.03 -8.54 -15.56
CA ALA A 250 -11.39 -8.17 -15.23
C ALA A 250 -12.18 -7.68 -16.46
N ARG A 251 -11.56 -6.90 -17.36
CA ARG A 251 -12.19 -6.43 -18.60
C ARG A 251 -12.57 -7.57 -19.54
N ASP A 252 -11.76 -8.63 -19.61
CA ASP A 252 -12.03 -9.77 -20.47
C ASP A 252 -13.09 -10.73 -19.92
N TYR A 253 -13.23 -10.83 -18.61
CA TYR A 253 -14.00 -11.92 -17.99
C TYR A 253 -15.11 -11.49 -17.03
N VAL A 254 -15.31 -10.20 -16.77
CA VAL A 254 -16.53 -9.79 -16.06
C VAL A 254 -17.74 -10.12 -16.94
N PRO A 255 -18.72 -10.89 -16.42
CA PRO A 255 -19.89 -11.28 -17.20
C PRO A 255 -20.64 -10.07 -17.77
N GLU A 256 -21.17 -10.20 -18.99
CA GLU A 256 -21.94 -9.12 -19.61
C GLU A 256 -23.17 -8.74 -18.78
N PRO A 257 -23.54 -7.45 -18.74
CA PRO A 257 -24.76 -7.00 -18.09
C PRO A 257 -25.98 -7.72 -18.68
N THR A 258 -26.72 -8.42 -17.83
CA THR A 258 -28.04 -8.96 -18.16
C THR A 258 -29.12 -8.03 -17.63
N ALA A 259 -30.35 -8.14 -18.14
CA ALA A 259 -31.50 -7.37 -17.65
C ALA A 259 -31.77 -7.51 -16.14
N LYS A 260 -31.20 -8.54 -15.49
CA LYS A 260 -31.30 -8.79 -14.04
C LYS A 260 -30.02 -8.48 -13.26
N ARG A 261 -28.87 -8.27 -13.92
CA ARG A 261 -27.57 -8.12 -13.27
C ARG A 261 -26.63 -7.33 -14.16
N SER A 262 -26.36 -6.08 -13.79
CA SER A 262 -25.32 -5.24 -14.38
C SER A 262 -24.17 -5.22 -13.39
N ARG A 263 -23.01 -5.77 -13.75
CA ARG A 263 -21.80 -5.66 -12.94
C ARG A 263 -20.71 -5.00 -13.77
N THR A 264 -20.07 -4.00 -13.21
CA THR A 264 -19.00 -3.27 -13.86
C THR A 264 -17.63 -3.85 -13.50
N VAL A 265 -16.62 -3.57 -14.33
CA VAL A 265 -15.22 -3.92 -14.03
C VAL A 265 -14.78 -3.29 -12.71
N ALA A 266 -15.13 -2.02 -12.48
CA ALA A 266 -14.79 -1.31 -11.25
C ALA A 266 -15.39 -1.98 -9.99
N GLU A 267 -16.65 -2.43 -10.05
CA GLU A 267 -17.28 -3.18 -8.95
C GLU A 267 -16.61 -4.53 -8.72
N ALA A 268 -16.20 -5.24 -9.78
CA ALA A 268 -15.49 -6.51 -9.63
C ALA A 268 -14.12 -6.32 -8.95
N LEU A 269 -13.36 -5.30 -9.36
CA LEU A 269 -12.09 -4.95 -8.74
C LEU A 269 -12.28 -4.53 -7.28
N ALA A 270 -13.28 -3.71 -6.98
CA ALA A 270 -13.58 -3.30 -5.60
C ALA A 270 -13.95 -4.49 -4.70
N ASP A 271 -14.74 -5.45 -5.21
CA ASP A 271 -15.10 -6.65 -4.46
C ASP A 271 -13.88 -7.57 -4.24
N LEU A 272 -12.95 -7.65 -5.20
CA LEU A 272 -11.68 -8.37 -5.03
C LEU A 272 -10.78 -7.70 -3.98
N ASP A 273 -10.72 -6.37 -3.98
CA ASP A 273 -10.00 -5.59 -2.96
C ASP A 273 -10.56 -5.83 -1.56
N ALA A 274 -11.88 -6.00 -1.44
CA ALA A 274 -12.59 -6.18 -0.17
C ALA A 274 -12.45 -7.59 0.44
N LEU A 275 -11.99 -8.61 -0.30
CA LEU A 275 -11.87 -9.96 0.22
C LEU A 275 -10.88 -10.03 1.39
N SER A 276 -11.17 -10.80 2.43
CA SER A 276 -10.18 -11.13 3.45
C SER A 276 -9.15 -12.15 2.95
N HIS A 277 -8.03 -12.31 3.66
CA HIS A 277 -7.01 -13.30 3.28
C HIS A 277 -7.54 -14.74 3.22
N PRO A 278 -8.36 -15.22 4.18
CA PRO A 278 -8.98 -16.55 4.10
C PRO A 278 -9.95 -16.69 2.92
N GLU A 279 -10.78 -15.68 2.67
CA GLU A 279 -11.73 -15.69 1.54
C GLU A 279 -11.01 -15.73 0.20
N LEU A 280 -9.87 -15.05 0.07
CA LEU A 280 -9.07 -15.04 -1.14
C LEU A 280 -8.55 -16.44 -1.51
N LEU A 281 -8.34 -17.33 -0.54
CA LEU A 281 -7.86 -18.69 -0.79
C LEU A 281 -8.94 -19.59 -1.43
N GLU A 282 -10.21 -19.21 -1.29
CA GLU A 282 -11.35 -19.95 -1.80
C GLU A 282 -11.74 -19.47 -3.21
N LEU A 283 -11.34 -20.21 -4.25
CA LEU A 283 -11.67 -19.88 -5.65
C LEU A 283 -13.16 -19.60 -5.92
N PRO A 284 -14.14 -20.29 -5.31
CA PRO A 284 -15.55 -19.94 -5.50
C PRO A 284 -15.90 -18.52 -5.03
N ILE A 285 -15.23 -18.01 -3.99
CA ILE A 285 -15.43 -16.64 -3.50
C ILE A 285 -14.79 -15.63 -4.45
N VAL A 286 -13.59 -15.92 -4.95
CA VAL A 286 -12.93 -15.09 -5.98
C VAL A 286 -13.77 -15.01 -7.25
N ALA A 287 -14.32 -16.14 -7.71
CA ALA A 287 -15.24 -16.18 -8.85
C ALA A 287 -16.48 -15.31 -8.60
N ARG A 288 -17.04 -15.33 -7.38
CA ARG A 288 -18.16 -14.45 -7.01
C ARG A 288 -17.78 -12.97 -7.08
N ALA A 289 -16.59 -12.60 -6.60
CA ALA A 289 -16.08 -11.24 -6.70
C ALA A 289 -15.84 -10.79 -8.16
N LEU A 290 -15.58 -11.71 -9.08
CA LEU A 290 -15.55 -11.41 -10.52
C LEU A 290 -16.95 -11.30 -11.17
N GLY A 291 -18.01 -11.67 -10.45
CA GLY A 291 -19.40 -11.58 -10.93
C GLY A 291 -20.07 -12.91 -11.26
N TYR A 292 -19.38 -14.04 -11.04
CA TYR A 292 -19.95 -15.37 -11.22
C TYR A 292 -20.83 -15.79 -10.03
N SER A 293 -21.56 -16.90 -10.16
CA SER A 293 -22.47 -17.39 -9.10
C SER A 293 -21.73 -17.77 -7.80
N GLY A 294 -20.44 -18.13 -7.91
CA GLY A 294 -19.63 -18.68 -6.82
C GLY A 294 -20.03 -20.09 -6.38
N ALA A 295 -20.86 -20.80 -7.16
CA ALA A 295 -21.12 -22.22 -6.95
C ALA A 295 -19.94 -23.06 -7.47
N PRO A 296 -19.56 -24.18 -6.81
CA PRO A 296 -18.45 -25.02 -7.26
C PRO A 296 -18.57 -25.47 -8.72
N GLU A 297 -19.78 -25.83 -9.16
CA GLU A 297 -20.04 -26.25 -10.55
C GLU A 297 -19.83 -25.14 -11.58
N THR A 298 -19.92 -23.87 -11.17
CA THR A 298 -19.65 -22.73 -12.06
C THR A 298 -18.16 -22.59 -12.35
N LEU A 299 -17.27 -23.12 -11.51
CA LEU A 299 -15.83 -23.07 -11.78
C LEU A 299 -15.45 -23.82 -13.05
N ASP A 300 -16.15 -24.90 -13.37
CA ASP A 300 -15.87 -25.73 -14.55
C ASP A 300 -16.63 -25.26 -15.80
N SER A 301 -17.37 -24.15 -15.70
CA SER A 301 -18.07 -23.56 -16.84
C SER A 301 -17.08 -22.85 -17.78
N ALA A 302 -17.28 -23.05 -19.08
CA ALA A 302 -16.49 -22.40 -20.12
C ALA A 302 -16.83 -20.92 -20.22
N VAL A 303 -15.80 -20.10 -20.42
CA VAL A 303 -15.89 -18.65 -20.62
C VAL A 303 -14.94 -18.23 -21.73
N SER A 304 -15.31 -17.23 -22.52
CA SER A 304 -14.46 -16.73 -23.59
C SER A 304 -14.01 -15.30 -23.29
N PRO A 305 -12.72 -14.97 -23.50
CA PRO A 305 -12.22 -13.60 -23.32
C PRO A 305 -12.73 -12.67 -24.43
N ARG A 306 -12.84 -11.39 -24.10
CA ARG A 306 -13.20 -10.35 -25.09
C ARG A 306 -12.03 -9.99 -26.02
N GLY A 307 -10.80 -10.08 -25.52
CA GLY A 307 -9.54 -9.90 -26.26
C GLY A 307 -8.66 -8.74 -25.78
N PHE A 308 -9.03 -8.03 -24.70
CA PHE A 308 -8.28 -6.88 -24.17
C PHE A 308 -6.85 -7.26 -23.80
N ARG A 309 -6.67 -8.36 -23.06
CA ARG A 309 -5.36 -8.79 -22.58
C ARG A 309 -4.41 -9.15 -23.71
N LEU A 310 -4.88 -9.93 -24.69
CA LEU A 310 -4.04 -10.35 -25.81
C LEU A 310 -3.67 -9.16 -26.71
N LEU A 311 -4.59 -8.23 -26.94
CA LEU A 311 -4.34 -7.00 -27.69
C LEU A 311 -3.37 -6.05 -26.96
N ALA A 312 -3.41 -5.99 -25.63
CA ALA A 312 -2.47 -5.18 -24.84
C ALA A 312 -1.01 -5.64 -24.97
N LYS A 313 -0.79 -6.92 -25.31
CA LYS A 313 0.55 -7.47 -25.61
C LYS A 313 1.08 -7.05 -26.99
N VAL A 314 0.25 -6.46 -27.86
CA VAL A 314 0.68 -5.96 -29.17
C VAL A 314 1.43 -4.63 -29.01
N PRO A 315 2.72 -4.54 -29.43
CA PRO A 315 3.52 -3.35 -29.20
C PRO A 315 2.93 -2.08 -29.82
N ARG A 316 2.90 -0.98 -29.05
CA ARG A 316 2.49 0.37 -29.48
C ARG A 316 1.04 0.47 -29.97
N LEU A 317 0.15 -0.41 -29.53
CA LEU A 317 -1.28 -0.33 -29.82
C LEU A 317 -1.97 0.60 -28.79
N PRO A 318 -2.59 1.72 -29.19
CA PRO A 318 -3.26 2.62 -28.25
C PRO A 318 -4.52 1.97 -27.64
N GLY A 319 -4.80 2.24 -26.36
CA GLY A 319 -5.96 1.69 -25.65
C GLY A 319 -7.30 1.95 -26.35
N ALA A 320 -7.52 3.17 -26.86
CA ALA A 320 -8.75 3.50 -27.60
C ALA A 320 -8.95 2.67 -28.88
N VAL A 321 -7.86 2.15 -29.47
CA VAL A 321 -7.94 1.24 -30.62
C VAL A 321 -8.26 -0.18 -30.16
N ILE A 322 -7.70 -0.61 -29.03
CA ILE A 322 -8.05 -1.89 -28.39
C ILE A 322 -9.55 -1.94 -28.11
N ASP A 323 -10.10 -0.88 -27.50
CA ASP A 323 -11.53 -0.77 -27.20
C ASP A 323 -12.39 -0.98 -28.44
N ARG A 324 -12.10 -0.27 -29.53
CA ARG A 324 -12.86 -0.40 -30.79
C ARG A 324 -12.73 -1.76 -31.44
N LEU A 325 -11.54 -2.38 -31.38
CA LEU A 325 -11.33 -3.73 -31.90
C LEU A 325 -12.17 -4.74 -31.11
N VAL A 326 -12.12 -4.67 -29.79
CA VAL A 326 -12.91 -5.57 -28.94
C VAL A 326 -14.41 -5.36 -29.16
N ASP A 327 -14.87 -4.11 -29.21
CA ASP A 327 -16.28 -3.78 -29.46
C ASP A 327 -16.77 -4.25 -30.84
N HIS A 328 -15.92 -4.15 -31.88
CA HIS A 328 -16.27 -4.56 -33.24
C HIS A 328 -16.37 -6.08 -33.39
N PHE A 329 -15.40 -6.83 -32.85
CA PHE A 329 -15.34 -8.27 -33.03
C PHE A 329 -16.13 -9.03 -31.94
N GLY A 330 -16.28 -8.49 -30.74
CA GLY A 330 -17.09 -9.05 -29.66
C GLY A 330 -16.55 -10.37 -29.09
N GLY A 331 -15.24 -10.64 -29.23
CA GLY A 331 -14.61 -11.84 -28.69
C GLY A 331 -13.26 -12.14 -29.31
N LEU A 332 -12.37 -12.78 -28.53
CA LEU A 332 -11.01 -13.09 -28.95
C LEU A 332 -10.96 -14.01 -30.17
N GLN A 333 -11.80 -15.04 -30.23
CA GLN A 333 -11.77 -16.01 -31.34
C GLN A 333 -12.05 -15.36 -32.69
N LYS A 334 -12.97 -14.38 -32.72
CA LYS A 334 -13.26 -13.60 -33.92
C LYS A 334 -12.09 -12.68 -34.28
N LEU A 335 -11.41 -12.09 -33.30
CA LEU A 335 -10.19 -11.32 -33.51
C LEU A 335 -9.05 -12.19 -34.08
N LEU A 336 -8.87 -13.40 -33.58
CA LEU A 336 -7.85 -14.35 -34.06
C LEU A 336 -8.13 -14.85 -35.47
N ALA A 337 -9.40 -14.94 -35.88
CA ALA A 337 -9.80 -15.31 -37.24
C ALA A 337 -9.77 -14.14 -38.24
N ALA A 338 -9.72 -12.89 -37.76
CA ALA A 338 -9.82 -11.69 -38.58
C ALA A 338 -8.64 -11.55 -39.57
N SER A 339 -8.96 -11.21 -40.81
CA SER A 339 -7.98 -10.84 -41.83
C SER A 339 -7.47 -9.41 -41.62
N VAL A 340 -6.41 -9.03 -42.36
CA VAL A 340 -5.90 -7.65 -42.33
C VAL A 340 -6.96 -6.66 -42.83
N ASP A 341 -7.79 -7.05 -43.80
CA ASP A 341 -8.83 -6.20 -44.36
C ASP A 341 -9.99 -6.01 -43.37
N ASP A 342 -10.37 -7.06 -42.63
CA ASP A 342 -11.38 -6.97 -41.56
C ASP A 342 -10.92 -6.02 -40.45
N LEU A 343 -9.64 -6.10 -40.06
CA LEU A 343 -9.06 -5.20 -39.06
C LEU A 343 -9.05 -3.74 -39.53
N GLN A 344 -8.80 -3.49 -40.83
CA GLN A 344 -8.84 -2.13 -41.40
C GLN A 344 -10.23 -1.51 -41.44
N ALA A 345 -11.28 -2.33 -41.45
CA ALA A 345 -12.66 -1.84 -41.41
C ALA A 345 -13.01 -1.16 -40.08
N VAL A 346 -12.20 -1.35 -39.03
CA VAL A 346 -12.41 -0.74 -37.71
C VAL A 346 -11.88 0.70 -37.69
N GLU A 347 -12.71 1.62 -37.20
CA GLU A 347 -12.40 3.04 -37.17
C GLU A 347 -11.10 3.34 -36.39
N GLY A 348 -10.14 4.00 -37.05
CA GLY A 348 -8.84 4.34 -36.48
C GLY A 348 -7.78 3.24 -36.61
N VAL A 349 -8.10 2.13 -37.26
CA VAL A 349 -7.14 1.08 -37.63
C VAL A 349 -6.74 1.26 -39.10
N GLY A 350 -5.65 1.99 -39.34
CA GLY A 350 -5.05 2.06 -40.67
C GLY A 350 -4.31 0.78 -41.05
N GLU A 351 -3.97 0.64 -42.33
CA GLU A 351 -3.29 -0.53 -42.91
C GLU A 351 -2.06 -0.99 -42.11
N THR A 352 -1.19 -0.06 -41.70
CA THR A 352 0.01 -0.38 -40.89
C THR A 352 -0.35 -0.97 -39.52
N ARG A 353 -1.40 -0.45 -38.86
CA ARG A 353 -1.85 -0.97 -37.56
C ARG A 353 -2.51 -2.33 -37.71
N ALA A 354 -3.36 -2.51 -38.72
CA ALA A 354 -4.00 -3.80 -39.01
C ALA A 354 -2.96 -4.91 -39.22
N ARG A 355 -1.91 -4.66 -40.01
CA ARG A 355 -0.80 -5.61 -40.16
C ARG A 355 -0.09 -5.90 -38.84
N SER A 356 0.23 -4.85 -38.07
CA SER A 356 0.91 -5.01 -36.78
C SER A 356 0.09 -5.83 -35.77
N VAL A 357 -1.24 -5.63 -35.74
CA VAL A 357 -2.15 -6.39 -34.90
C VAL A 357 -2.21 -7.84 -35.36
N ARG A 358 -2.43 -8.09 -36.65
CA ARG A 358 -2.47 -9.45 -37.23
C ARG A 358 -1.18 -10.22 -36.96
N GLU A 359 -0.03 -9.59 -37.19
CA GLU A 359 1.27 -10.21 -36.95
C GLU A 359 1.50 -10.47 -35.45
N GLY A 360 1.14 -9.50 -34.59
CA GLY A 360 1.24 -9.66 -33.13
C GLY A 360 0.39 -10.82 -32.61
N LEU A 361 -0.87 -10.91 -33.05
CA LEU A 361 -1.78 -12.01 -32.70
C LEU A 361 -1.28 -13.36 -33.20
N SER A 362 -0.82 -13.44 -34.47
CA SER A 362 -0.24 -14.67 -35.01
C SER A 362 0.99 -15.12 -34.22
N ARG A 363 1.89 -14.20 -33.87
CA ARG A 363 3.10 -14.51 -33.10
C ARG A 363 2.79 -15.04 -31.71
N LEU A 364 1.81 -14.44 -31.02
CA LEU A 364 1.36 -14.88 -29.70
C LEU A 364 0.70 -16.27 -29.75
N ALA A 365 -0.06 -16.55 -30.82
CA ALA A 365 -0.62 -17.88 -31.07
C ALA A 365 0.48 -18.93 -31.31
N GLU A 366 1.49 -18.60 -32.11
CA GLU A 366 2.64 -19.49 -32.38
C GLU A 366 3.48 -19.75 -31.12
N SER A 367 3.77 -18.72 -30.32
CA SER A 367 4.55 -18.88 -29.08
C SER A 367 3.86 -19.77 -28.06
N SER A 368 2.53 -19.66 -27.95
CA SER A 368 1.74 -20.50 -27.06
C SER A 368 1.80 -21.99 -27.44
N ILE A 369 1.95 -22.30 -28.73
CA ILE A 369 2.09 -23.69 -29.19
C ILE A 369 3.48 -24.24 -28.86
N LEU A 370 4.52 -23.40 -28.95
CA LEU A 370 5.91 -23.79 -28.70
C LEU A 370 6.21 -24.04 -27.22
N GLU A 371 5.62 -23.25 -26.32
CA GLU A 371 5.74 -23.44 -24.86
C GLU A 371 5.18 -24.80 -24.38
N ARG A 372 4.42 -25.52 -25.21
CA ARG A 372 3.93 -26.88 -24.93
C ARG A 372 5.00 -27.97 -25.09
N TYR A 373 6.06 -27.68 -25.85
CA TYR A 373 7.08 -28.67 -26.24
C TYR A 373 8.41 -28.50 -25.48
N VAL A 374 8.48 -27.56 -24.55
CA VAL A 374 9.61 -27.29 -23.65
C VAL A 374 9.14 -27.54 -22.22
#